data_AF-A0A965WZS6-F1
#
_entry.id   AF-A0A965WZS6-F1
#
_cell.length_a   1.000
_cell.length_b   1.000
_cell.length_c   1.000
_cell.angle_alpha   90.00
_cell.angle_beta   90.00
_cell.angle_gamma   90.00
#
_symmetry.space_group_name_H-M   'P 1'
#
loop_
_entity.id
_entity.type
_entity.pdbx_description
1 polymer ?
#
loop_
_entity_poly.entity_id
_entity_poly.type
_entity_poly.pdbx_seq_one_letter_code
_entity_poly.pdbx_strand_id
1 'polypeptide(L)'
;MSHGLRFNGGAVSAQRSRLILSILMLVSILTVSLSMAGFLPEDGTARSLGWIASDDGWGAGPGRDDNQSDGDEVSDSGQHLPSAAPGNGELAEYPVAEMVSQDDPAGQLESWPLESSIARIHTVDLSGWRGRDQDASALTGITIILDPGHGGQDTGALYPAHSSDPIAIESEINLAVAQKTRAELEALGATVILIRDADVWQSIFYRIAWTGRYLAEQFLDELADAGFQSGRIETLMPLLDQVMQINSDSDESGGRGLMSGEGAREELRLLLDLQAQYEDVLYLSIHCNALDDDSTVRGLQVFYLTGETAYARENELAVDRGLANAAPVYRMYQDESRRRLAGLVQESVLGRLPSLKYEGQKSLIDENYAVLRELNLASVLIELGFISNAQDRTLLTDAASQQQMAAGIASAVYHYYCLP
;
A
#
# COMPACT_ATOMS: atom_id res chain seq x y z
N MET A 1 -39.46 -26.51 40.93
CA MET A 1 -39.98 -25.12 40.74
C MET A 1 -38.82 -24.15 40.86
N SER A 2 -38.97 -22.99 40.20
CA SER A 2 -38.11 -21.80 40.10
C SER A 2 -36.90 -21.84 39.16
N HIS A 3 -37.10 -21.22 37.99
CA HIS A 3 -36.15 -20.79 36.96
C HIS A 3 -35.26 -19.63 37.43
N GLY A 4 -34.03 -19.59 36.90
CA GLY A 4 -33.17 -18.39 36.89
C GLY A 4 -32.96 -17.91 35.44
N LEU A 5 -33.44 -16.70 35.15
CA LEU A 5 -33.23 -15.97 33.89
C LEU A 5 -31.83 -15.34 33.90
N ARG A 6 -31.05 -15.55 32.83
CA ARG A 6 -29.86 -14.74 32.50
C ARG A 6 -30.21 -13.84 31.31
N PHE A 7 -29.97 -12.54 31.46
CA PHE A 7 -30.08 -11.53 30.41
C PHE A 7 -28.89 -11.64 29.45
N ASN A 8 -29.19 -11.57 28.15
CA ASN A 8 -28.24 -11.59 27.05
C ASN A 8 -28.19 -10.17 26.45
N GLY A 9 -27.02 -9.53 26.46
CA GLY A 9 -26.85 -8.14 26.04
C GLY A 9 -25.44 -7.89 25.53
N GLY A 10 -25.08 -8.48 24.39
CA GLY A 10 -23.76 -8.31 23.79
C GLY A 10 -23.69 -8.39 22.26
N ALA A 11 -24.79 -8.72 21.57
CA ALA A 11 -24.74 -9.00 20.12
C ALA A 11 -25.37 -7.91 19.22
N VAL A 12 -25.96 -6.84 19.79
CA VAL A 12 -26.76 -5.87 19.00
C VAL A 12 -25.98 -4.62 18.58
N SER A 13 -24.83 -4.30 19.19
CA SER A 13 -24.08 -3.08 18.83
C SER A 13 -23.12 -3.27 17.63
N ALA A 14 -22.50 -4.43 17.47
CA ALA A 14 -21.58 -4.69 16.34
C ALA A 14 -22.29 -4.81 14.98
N GLN A 15 -23.58 -5.18 14.98
CA GLN A 15 -24.38 -5.37 13.77
C GLN A 15 -24.92 -4.05 13.19
N ARG A 16 -25.05 -3.00 14.01
CA ARG A 16 -25.50 -1.67 13.54
C ARG A 16 -24.37 -0.85 12.91
N SER A 17 -23.13 -1.01 13.36
CA SER A 17 -21.98 -0.25 12.83
C SER A 17 -21.56 -0.73 11.43
N ARG A 18 -21.71 -2.03 11.11
CA ARG A 18 -21.38 -2.59 9.79
C ARG A 18 -22.43 -2.27 8.72
N LEU A 19 -23.72 -2.20 9.09
CA LEU A 19 -24.80 -1.84 8.16
C LEU A 19 -24.72 -0.36 7.71
N ILE A 20 -24.18 0.53 8.56
CA ILE A 20 -24.02 1.96 8.26
C ILE A 20 -22.88 2.19 7.26
N LEU A 21 -21.77 1.44 7.33
CA LEU A 21 -20.69 1.51 6.33
C LEU A 21 -21.13 1.01 4.95
N SER A 22 -21.87 -0.10 4.88
CA SER A 22 -22.36 -0.64 3.60
C SER A 22 -23.39 0.28 2.93
N ILE A 23 -24.22 0.99 3.72
CA ILE A 23 -25.17 1.97 3.20
C ILE A 23 -24.45 3.25 2.73
N LEU A 24 -23.38 3.69 3.40
CA LEU A 24 -22.60 4.86 2.98
C LEU A 24 -21.81 4.61 1.68
N MET A 25 -21.33 3.39 1.45
CA MET A 25 -20.64 3.01 0.20
C MET A 25 -21.62 2.90 -0.99
N LEU A 26 -22.85 2.45 -0.76
CA LEU A 26 -23.90 2.38 -1.80
C LEU A 26 -24.49 3.76 -2.15
N VAL A 27 -24.59 4.67 -1.18
CA VAL A 27 -25.08 6.03 -1.42
C VAL A 27 -24.06 6.88 -2.20
N SER A 28 -22.76 6.68 -1.97
CA SER A 28 -21.67 7.39 -2.69
C SER A 28 -21.52 6.94 -4.15
N ILE A 29 -21.70 5.64 -4.45
CA ILE A 29 -21.73 5.14 -5.85
C ILE A 29 -22.94 5.70 -6.61
N LEU A 30 -24.09 5.87 -5.94
CA LEU A 30 -25.30 6.40 -6.57
C LEU A 30 -25.22 7.91 -6.83
N THR A 31 -24.61 8.70 -5.92
CA THR A 31 -24.43 10.16 -6.12
C THR A 31 -23.43 10.50 -7.22
N VAL A 32 -22.33 9.74 -7.35
CA VAL A 32 -21.36 9.91 -8.45
C VAL A 32 -22.00 9.57 -9.80
N SER A 33 -22.86 8.54 -9.84
CA SER A 33 -23.59 8.14 -11.06
C SER A 33 -24.65 9.16 -11.50
N LEU A 34 -25.30 9.85 -10.54
CA LEU A 34 -26.30 10.89 -10.82
C LEU A 34 -25.67 12.25 -11.18
N SER A 35 -24.48 12.55 -10.65
CA SER A 35 -23.66 13.71 -10.99
C SER A 35 -23.13 13.63 -12.43
N MET A 36 -22.59 12.47 -12.83
CA MET A 36 -22.10 12.20 -14.19
C MET A 36 -23.21 12.23 -15.25
N ALA A 37 -24.48 12.08 -14.84
CA ALA A 37 -25.66 12.11 -15.72
C ALA A 37 -26.38 13.47 -15.77
N GLY A 38 -25.89 14.49 -15.05
CA GLY A 38 -26.43 15.86 -15.11
C GLY A 38 -27.80 16.07 -14.45
N PHE A 39 -28.17 15.27 -13.45
CA PHE A 39 -29.51 15.28 -12.83
C PHE A 39 -29.61 16.03 -11.48
N LEU A 40 -28.62 16.82 -11.08
CA LEU A 40 -28.72 17.70 -9.90
C LEU A 40 -28.50 19.18 -10.26
N PRO A 41 -29.36 20.11 -9.76
CA PRO A 41 -29.18 21.54 -10.00
C PRO A 41 -27.99 22.11 -9.23
N GLU A 42 -27.27 23.04 -9.86
CA GLU A 42 -26.17 23.82 -9.27
C GLU A 42 -26.70 24.90 -8.32
N ASP A 43 -27.09 24.53 -7.11
CA ASP A 43 -27.23 25.50 -6.01
C ASP A 43 -27.42 24.80 -4.65
N GLY A 44 -26.45 25.05 -3.77
CA GLY A 44 -26.35 24.42 -2.46
C GLY A 44 -27.54 24.68 -1.55
N THR A 45 -28.01 23.61 -0.91
CA THR A 45 -28.79 23.70 0.35
C THR A 45 -28.57 22.44 1.19
N ALA A 46 -27.68 22.53 2.17
CA ALA A 46 -27.70 21.65 3.35
C ALA A 46 -27.30 22.42 4.62
N ARG A 47 -27.94 23.58 4.82
CA ARG A 47 -28.20 24.07 6.18
C ARG A 47 -29.35 23.26 6.77
N SER A 48 -29.08 22.45 7.79
CA SER A 48 -29.93 22.18 8.96
C SER A 48 -29.83 20.73 9.48
N LEU A 49 -28.81 20.44 10.27
CA LEU A 49 -28.96 19.55 11.43
C LEU A 49 -28.18 20.18 12.58
N GLY A 50 -28.89 21.03 13.32
CA GLY A 50 -28.34 21.94 14.31
C GLY A 50 -27.68 21.25 15.50
N TRP A 51 -26.46 21.69 15.78
CA TRP A 51 -25.86 21.70 17.11
C TRP A 51 -25.15 23.05 17.25
N ILE A 52 -25.83 24.02 17.85
CA ILE A 52 -25.20 25.26 18.31
C ILE A 52 -24.71 25.01 19.73
N ALA A 53 -23.41 25.18 19.95
CA ALA A 53 -22.92 25.81 21.16
C ALA A 53 -22.26 27.12 20.71
N SER A 54 -22.85 28.23 21.15
CA SER A 54 -22.38 29.59 20.99
C SER A 54 -21.00 29.76 21.59
N ASP A 55 -20.13 30.51 20.92
CA ASP A 55 -19.44 31.61 21.57
C ASP A 55 -19.17 32.71 20.53
N ASP A 56 -19.83 33.83 20.75
CA ASP A 56 -19.63 35.08 20.04
C ASP A 56 -18.32 35.72 20.51
N GLY A 57 -17.58 36.33 19.58
CA GLY A 57 -16.84 37.53 19.93
C GLY A 57 -15.62 37.87 19.09
N TRP A 58 -15.73 39.04 18.44
CA TRP A 58 -14.64 39.92 17.99
C TRP A 58 -13.92 39.49 16.70
N GLY A 59 -13.81 40.28 15.64
CA GLY A 59 -14.11 41.69 15.45
C GLY A 59 -13.23 42.22 14.31
N ALA A 60 -13.87 42.53 13.18
CA ALA A 60 -13.54 43.50 12.13
C ALA A 60 -12.08 43.91 11.82
N GLY A 61 -11.74 43.93 10.52
CA GLY A 61 -10.74 44.86 9.98
C GLY A 61 -10.29 44.52 8.55
N PRO A 62 -10.68 45.28 7.51
CA PRO A 62 -10.45 44.94 6.09
C PRO A 62 -9.24 45.67 5.49
N GLY A 63 -8.75 45.16 4.35
CA GLY A 63 -8.25 46.07 3.31
C GLY A 63 -7.18 45.54 2.35
N ARG A 64 -7.57 45.61 1.07
CA ARG A 64 -6.81 46.06 -0.12
C ARG A 64 -5.92 45.05 -0.87
N ASP A 65 -6.44 44.66 -2.03
CA ASP A 65 -5.95 45.00 -3.38
C ASP A 65 -4.46 45.36 -3.50
N ASP A 66 -3.74 44.68 -4.41
CA ASP A 66 -3.32 45.29 -5.68
C ASP A 66 -2.46 44.31 -6.53
N ASN A 67 -3.00 43.99 -7.71
CA ASN A 67 -2.39 44.13 -9.04
C ASN A 67 -1.11 43.37 -9.48
N GLN A 68 -1.32 42.55 -10.53
CA GLN A 68 -0.58 42.42 -11.81
C GLN A 68 0.96 42.52 -11.85
N SER A 69 1.62 41.55 -12.49
CA SER A 69 1.95 41.60 -13.94
C SER A 69 2.89 40.47 -14.39
N ASP A 70 2.49 39.82 -15.49
CA ASP A 70 3.21 39.39 -16.71
C ASP A 70 4.69 38.93 -16.66
N GLY A 71 4.96 37.84 -17.38
CA GLY A 71 6.20 37.74 -18.18
C GLY A 71 6.77 36.34 -18.43
N ASP A 72 6.37 35.77 -19.57
CA ASP A 72 7.18 35.02 -20.54
C ASP A 72 7.66 33.57 -20.29
N GLU A 73 7.18 32.71 -21.22
CA GLU A 73 7.64 31.38 -21.60
C GLU A 73 9.10 31.38 -22.10
N VAL A 74 9.89 30.33 -21.77
CA VAL A 74 10.77 29.64 -22.73
C VAL A 74 10.95 28.17 -22.34
N SER A 75 10.66 27.29 -23.29
CA SER A 75 10.97 25.86 -23.32
C SER A 75 12.47 25.56 -23.43
N ASP A 76 12.99 24.58 -22.68
CA ASP A 76 14.17 23.82 -23.12
C ASP A 76 14.10 22.35 -22.68
N SER A 77 14.22 21.48 -23.67
CA SER A 77 14.28 20.03 -23.58
C SER A 77 15.72 19.60 -23.37
N GLY A 78 16.08 19.23 -22.15
CA GLY A 78 17.44 18.81 -21.79
C GLY A 78 17.46 17.46 -21.06
N GLN A 79 17.97 16.44 -21.74
CA GLN A 79 18.40 15.18 -21.12
C GLN A 79 19.40 15.48 -20.00
N HIS A 80 19.13 15.01 -18.77
CA HIS A 80 20.10 15.03 -17.67
C HIS A 80 20.55 13.61 -17.34
N LEU A 81 21.81 13.33 -17.68
CA LEU A 81 22.61 12.28 -17.04
C LEU A 81 22.85 12.69 -15.57
N PRO A 82 22.88 11.75 -14.62
CA PRO A 82 23.07 12.10 -13.21
C PRO A 82 24.48 12.64 -12.98
N SER A 83 24.53 13.84 -12.40
CA SER A 83 25.76 14.46 -11.89
C SER A 83 26.34 13.60 -10.76
N ALA A 84 27.66 13.40 -10.80
CA ALA A 84 28.43 12.77 -9.72
C ALA A 84 28.17 13.45 -8.36
N ALA A 85 28.10 12.63 -7.32
CA ALA A 85 27.71 12.98 -5.95
C ALA A 85 28.55 14.13 -5.33
N PRO A 86 27.94 15.05 -4.57
CA PRO A 86 28.68 15.93 -3.70
C PRO A 86 28.72 15.39 -2.26
N GLY A 87 29.92 15.04 -1.82
CA GLY A 87 30.46 15.58 -0.56
C GLY A 87 30.15 14.86 0.77
N ASN A 88 31.09 15.10 1.68
CA ASN A 88 31.12 14.72 3.10
C ASN A 88 30.09 15.53 3.92
N GLY A 89 28.86 15.68 3.42
CA GLY A 89 27.82 16.55 3.97
C GLY A 89 27.02 15.90 5.10
N GLU A 90 26.59 16.71 6.06
CA GLU A 90 25.61 16.29 7.06
C GLU A 90 24.26 16.02 6.39
N LEU A 91 23.61 14.89 6.70
CA LEU A 91 22.20 14.66 6.37
C LEU A 91 21.25 15.71 7.00
N ALA A 92 21.78 16.60 7.84
CA ALA A 92 21.13 17.70 8.53
C ALA A 92 21.09 19.04 7.74
N GLU A 93 21.83 19.18 6.63
CA GLU A 93 21.92 20.46 5.89
C GLU A 93 20.95 20.58 4.70
N TYR A 94 20.06 19.61 4.47
CA TYR A 94 18.91 19.90 3.62
C TYR A 94 17.97 20.80 4.41
N PRO A 95 17.79 22.07 4.02
CA PRO A 95 16.77 22.87 4.66
C PRO A 95 15.44 22.16 4.39
N VAL A 96 14.53 22.21 5.36
CA VAL A 96 13.08 22.00 5.18
C VAL A 96 12.50 23.04 4.19
N ALA A 97 13.34 23.67 3.35
CA ALA A 97 13.03 24.85 2.57
C ALA A 97 11.97 24.52 1.53
N GLU A 98 10.83 25.18 1.74
CA GLU A 98 9.65 25.28 0.89
C GLU A 98 8.93 23.94 0.73
N MET A 99 8.26 23.54 1.82
CA MET A 99 7.31 22.42 1.96
C MET A 99 6.08 22.48 1.03
N VAL A 100 6.12 23.23 -0.06
CA VAL A 100 4.95 23.45 -0.92
C VAL A 100 5.33 23.05 -2.34
N SER A 101 4.77 21.95 -2.83
CA SER A 101 4.63 21.78 -4.27
C SER A 101 3.80 22.97 -4.78
N GLN A 102 4.40 23.84 -5.60
CA GLN A 102 3.74 25.04 -6.10
C GLN A 102 2.59 24.74 -7.10
N ASP A 103 2.37 23.47 -7.43
CA ASP A 103 1.43 23.00 -8.46
C ASP A 103 0.16 22.35 -7.90
N ASP A 104 -0.02 22.28 -6.58
CA ASP A 104 -1.22 21.65 -5.99
C ASP A 104 -2.48 22.53 -6.13
N PRO A 105 -3.63 21.96 -6.54
CA PRO A 105 -4.88 22.72 -6.65
C PRO A 105 -5.34 23.35 -5.34
N ALA A 106 -5.88 24.57 -5.40
CA ALA A 106 -6.44 25.23 -4.23
C ALA A 106 -7.55 24.39 -3.56
N GLY A 107 -7.44 24.21 -2.24
CA GLY A 107 -8.39 23.42 -1.46
C GLY A 107 -8.08 21.92 -1.40
N GLN A 108 -6.90 21.51 -1.86
CA GLN A 108 -6.35 20.16 -1.71
C GLN A 108 -5.20 20.14 -0.68
N LEU A 109 -4.80 18.94 -0.28
CA LEU A 109 -3.61 18.71 0.53
C LEU A 109 -2.34 19.12 -0.24
N GLU A 110 -1.39 19.70 0.47
CA GLU A 110 -0.04 19.93 -0.05
C GLU A 110 0.65 18.59 -0.33
N SER A 111 1.55 18.57 -1.31
CA SER A 111 2.43 17.45 -1.63
C SER A 111 3.85 17.74 -1.16
N TRP A 112 4.57 16.70 -0.73
CA TRP A 112 6.02 16.79 -0.57
C TRP A 112 6.70 17.13 -1.91
N PRO A 113 7.85 17.83 -1.89
CA PRO A 113 8.66 18.01 -3.09
C PRO A 113 8.95 16.67 -3.76
N LEU A 114 8.96 16.65 -5.10
CA LEU A 114 9.23 15.46 -5.92
C LEU A 114 10.73 15.09 -5.97
N GLU A 115 11.43 15.35 -4.87
CA GLU A 115 12.84 15.04 -4.65
C GLU A 115 13.02 14.32 -3.31
N SER A 116 13.90 13.32 -3.32
CA SER A 116 14.20 12.54 -2.11
C SER A 116 14.80 13.43 -1.02
N SER A 117 14.39 13.21 0.23
CA SER A 117 14.90 13.92 1.40
C SER A 117 16.27 13.44 1.89
N ILE A 118 16.86 12.45 1.21
CA ILE A 118 18.15 11.85 1.53
C ILE A 118 18.97 11.61 0.27
N ALA A 119 20.29 11.56 0.42
CA ALA A 119 21.20 11.20 -0.67
C ALA A 119 20.99 9.74 -1.10
N ARG A 120 21.23 9.46 -2.39
CA ARG A 120 21.30 8.09 -2.92
C ARG A 120 22.59 7.43 -2.44
N ILE A 121 22.46 6.46 -1.55
CA ILE A 121 23.56 5.66 -0.98
C ILE A 121 23.52 4.24 -1.55
N HIS A 122 22.34 3.61 -1.54
CA HIS A 122 22.15 2.30 -2.14
C HIS A 122 22.08 2.44 -3.67
N THR A 123 23.01 1.79 -4.37
CA THR A 123 23.02 1.74 -5.83
C THR A 123 23.26 0.32 -6.30
N VAL A 124 22.41 -0.15 -7.20
CA VAL A 124 22.50 -1.50 -7.76
C VAL A 124 22.50 -1.45 -9.29
N ASP A 125 23.45 -2.14 -9.91
CA ASP A 125 23.52 -2.23 -11.37
C ASP A 125 22.64 -3.38 -11.88
N LEU A 126 21.35 -3.10 -12.06
CA LEU A 126 20.38 -4.09 -12.56
C LEU A 126 20.69 -4.59 -13.99
N SER A 127 21.58 -3.92 -14.75
CA SER A 127 21.92 -4.37 -16.10
C SER A 127 22.58 -5.75 -16.10
N GLY A 128 23.25 -6.11 -15.00
CA GLY A 128 23.88 -7.41 -14.80
C GLY A 128 22.91 -8.59 -14.71
N TRP A 129 21.59 -8.36 -14.55
CA TRP A 129 20.56 -9.42 -14.56
C TRP A 129 19.93 -9.62 -15.94
N ARG A 130 19.96 -8.62 -16.81
CA ARG A 130 19.32 -8.69 -18.13
C ARG A 130 19.96 -9.78 -18.98
N GLY A 131 19.13 -10.69 -19.50
CA GLY A 131 19.55 -11.80 -20.34
C GLY A 131 20.18 -12.99 -19.61
N ARG A 132 20.14 -13.05 -18.27
CA ARG A 132 20.52 -14.26 -17.52
C ARG A 132 19.61 -15.43 -17.90
N ASP A 133 20.19 -16.63 -17.95
CA ASP A 133 19.42 -17.86 -18.10
C ASP A 133 18.57 -18.12 -16.84
N GLN A 134 17.43 -18.81 -17.00
CA GLN A 134 16.55 -19.17 -15.89
C GLN A 134 17.12 -20.38 -15.12
N ASP A 135 18.19 -20.16 -14.36
CA ASP A 135 18.87 -21.16 -13.54
C ASP A 135 18.99 -20.76 -12.06
N ALA A 136 19.72 -21.55 -11.28
CA ALA A 136 19.88 -21.35 -9.83
C ALA A 136 20.66 -20.09 -9.42
N SER A 137 21.16 -19.31 -10.38
CA SER A 137 21.85 -18.05 -10.15
C SER A 137 21.14 -16.84 -10.79
N ALA A 138 20.01 -17.07 -11.46
CA ALA A 138 19.27 -16.06 -12.22
C ALA A 138 18.97 -14.81 -11.37
N LEU A 139 18.58 -15.02 -10.11
CA LEU A 139 18.18 -13.99 -9.16
C LEU A 139 19.18 -13.79 -8.01
N THR A 140 20.42 -14.30 -8.12
CA THR A 140 21.45 -14.06 -7.09
C THR A 140 21.63 -12.55 -6.87
N GLY A 141 21.53 -12.14 -5.60
CA GLY A 141 21.61 -10.75 -5.16
C GLY A 141 20.27 -10.02 -5.09
N ILE A 142 19.18 -10.62 -5.57
CA ILE A 142 17.83 -10.05 -5.44
C ILE A 142 17.19 -10.55 -4.15
N THR A 143 16.53 -9.65 -3.42
CA THR A 143 15.74 -9.98 -2.23
C THR A 143 14.25 -9.86 -2.52
N ILE A 144 13.46 -10.86 -2.12
CA ILE A 144 12.01 -10.85 -2.26
C ILE A 144 11.38 -10.97 -0.88
N ILE A 145 10.58 -9.97 -0.52
CA ILE A 145 9.76 -9.98 0.68
C ILE A 145 8.38 -10.50 0.30
N LEU A 146 8.03 -11.67 0.83
CA LEU A 146 6.72 -12.28 0.68
C LEU A 146 5.88 -11.98 1.93
N ASP A 147 4.71 -11.39 1.72
CA ASP A 147 3.76 -11.06 2.75
C ASP A 147 2.48 -11.91 2.58
N PRO A 148 2.40 -13.09 3.23
CA PRO A 148 1.16 -13.87 3.21
C PRO A 148 0.09 -13.13 4.02
N GLY A 149 -0.95 -12.63 3.37
CA GLY A 149 -2.06 -11.90 3.96
C GLY A 149 -2.70 -12.62 5.15
N HIS A 150 -3.24 -11.87 6.11
CA HIS A 150 -3.94 -12.40 7.31
C HIS A 150 -3.06 -13.28 8.21
N GLY A 151 -3.66 -14.12 9.08
CA GLY A 151 -2.99 -15.09 9.93
C GLY A 151 -3.59 -15.19 11.34
N GLY A 152 -3.59 -16.39 11.92
CA GLY A 152 -4.00 -16.65 13.30
C GLY A 152 -5.45 -16.24 13.57
N GLN A 153 -5.66 -15.22 14.42
CA GLN A 153 -7.01 -14.75 14.76
C GLN A 153 -7.72 -14.01 13.62
N ASP A 154 -6.95 -13.49 12.66
CA ASP A 154 -7.48 -12.91 11.43
C ASP A 154 -7.40 -13.99 10.35
N THR A 155 -8.51 -14.63 10.05
CA THR A 155 -8.55 -15.71 9.06
C THR A 155 -8.48 -15.20 7.63
N GLY A 156 -8.74 -13.90 7.41
CA GLY A 156 -9.18 -13.37 6.13
C GLY A 156 -10.56 -13.93 5.74
N ALA A 157 -10.82 -13.95 4.44
CA ALA A 157 -11.98 -14.60 3.87
C ALA A 157 -12.00 -16.11 4.16
N LEU A 158 -13.19 -16.67 4.32
CA LEU A 158 -13.39 -18.11 4.52
C LEU A 158 -14.65 -18.59 3.82
N TYR A 159 -14.69 -19.88 3.48
CA TYR A 159 -15.86 -20.49 2.86
C TYR A 159 -16.34 -21.73 3.63
N PRO A 160 -17.65 -21.88 3.89
CA PRO A 160 -18.69 -20.86 3.73
C PRO A 160 -18.46 -19.63 4.61
N ALA A 161 -18.87 -18.44 4.16
CA ALA A 161 -18.74 -17.21 4.92
C ALA A 161 -19.29 -17.34 6.35
N HIS A 162 -18.56 -16.81 7.32
CA HIS A 162 -18.87 -16.87 8.76
C HIS A 162 -19.01 -18.29 9.36
N SER A 163 -18.51 -19.34 8.70
CA SER A 163 -18.52 -20.71 9.23
C SER A 163 -17.57 -20.87 10.41
N SER A 164 -18.00 -21.63 11.43
CA SER A 164 -17.13 -22.11 12.51
C SER A 164 -16.32 -23.36 12.14
N ASP A 165 -16.63 -23.95 10.98
CA ASP A 165 -15.96 -25.11 10.39
C ASP A 165 -15.80 -24.84 8.87
N PRO A 166 -14.93 -23.89 8.48
CA PRO A 166 -14.73 -23.53 7.09
C PRO A 166 -13.94 -24.63 6.36
N ILE A 167 -14.24 -24.81 5.07
CA ILE A 167 -13.51 -25.73 4.19
C ILE A 167 -12.36 -25.06 3.43
N ALA A 168 -12.29 -23.73 3.47
CA ALA A 168 -11.24 -22.92 2.89
C ALA A 168 -11.04 -21.67 3.74
N ILE A 169 -9.79 -21.35 4.04
CA ILE A 169 -9.39 -20.19 4.85
C ILE A 169 -8.30 -19.44 4.10
N GLU A 170 -8.49 -18.14 3.90
CA GLU A 170 -7.57 -17.28 3.15
C GLU A 170 -6.16 -17.31 3.73
N SER A 171 -6.02 -17.08 5.04
CA SER A 171 -4.70 -17.06 5.71
C SER A 171 -3.88 -18.36 5.52
N GLU A 172 -4.54 -19.52 5.47
CA GLU A 172 -3.91 -20.82 5.21
C GLU A 172 -3.47 -20.94 3.75
N ILE A 173 -4.32 -20.54 2.80
CA ILE A 173 -4.03 -20.56 1.36
C ILE A 173 -2.87 -19.61 1.05
N ASN A 174 -2.93 -18.38 1.57
CA ASN A 174 -1.90 -17.35 1.39
C ASN A 174 -0.54 -17.86 1.88
N LEU A 175 -0.49 -18.48 3.08
CA LEU A 175 0.73 -19.04 3.63
C LEU A 175 1.27 -20.19 2.78
N ALA A 176 0.41 -21.11 2.35
CA ALA A 176 0.79 -22.24 1.53
C ALA A 176 1.37 -21.80 0.18
N VAL A 177 0.73 -20.85 -0.50
CA VAL A 177 1.23 -20.29 -1.77
C VAL A 177 2.52 -19.52 -1.54
N ALA A 178 2.63 -18.69 -0.49
CA ALA A 178 3.85 -17.96 -0.19
C ALA A 178 5.06 -18.89 0.07
N GLN A 179 4.88 -19.97 0.82
CA GLN A 179 5.93 -20.96 1.07
C GLN A 179 6.37 -21.67 -0.22
N LYS A 180 5.43 -21.96 -1.13
CA LYS A 180 5.75 -22.51 -2.45
C LYS A 180 6.48 -21.49 -3.32
N THR A 181 6.05 -20.23 -3.32
CA THR A 181 6.69 -19.13 -4.05
C THR A 181 8.11 -18.92 -3.56
N ARG A 182 8.33 -18.99 -2.24
CA ARG A 182 9.67 -18.96 -1.64
C ARG A 182 10.57 -20.04 -2.22
N ALA A 183 10.12 -21.28 -2.25
CA ALA A 183 10.92 -22.39 -2.77
C ALA A 183 11.27 -22.21 -4.27
N GLU A 184 10.33 -21.72 -5.09
CA GLU A 184 10.57 -21.44 -6.51
C GLU A 184 11.57 -20.29 -6.72
N LEU A 185 11.50 -19.23 -5.90
CA LEU A 185 12.41 -18.08 -5.96
C LEU A 185 13.82 -18.41 -5.44
N GLU A 186 13.92 -19.14 -4.33
CA GLU A 186 15.20 -19.63 -3.79
C GLU A 186 15.88 -20.60 -4.77
N ALA A 187 15.09 -21.40 -5.51
CA ALA A 187 15.61 -22.25 -6.58
C ALA A 187 16.19 -21.47 -7.78
N LEU A 188 15.86 -20.18 -7.91
CA LEU A 188 16.46 -19.24 -8.88
C LEU A 188 17.59 -18.40 -8.25
N GLY A 189 17.94 -18.63 -6.98
CA GLY A 189 19.03 -17.96 -6.28
C GLY A 189 18.65 -16.66 -5.57
N ALA A 190 17.37 -16.29 -5.51
CA ALA A 190 16.92 -15.13 -4.75
C ALA A 190 17.04 -15.36 -3.23
N THR A 191 17.29 -14.29 -2.48
CA THR A 191 17.06 -14.27 -1.03
C THR A 191 15.57 -14.04 -0.79
N VAL A 192 14.91 -14.91 -0.03
CA VAL A 192 13.47 -14.77 0.24
C VAL A 192 13.18 -14.65 1.73
N ILE A 193 12.41 -13.63 2.08
CA ILE A 193 11.99 -13.33 3.44
C ILE A 193 10.46 -13.43 3.49
N LEU A 194 9.93 -14.20 4.44
CA LEU A 194 8.49 -14.18 4.73
C LEU A 194 8.22 -13.29 5.94
N ILE A 195 7.23 -12.41 5.85
CA ILE A 195 6.74 -11.64 7.01
C ILE A 195 6.18 -12.56 8.10
N ARG A 196 5.61 -13.69 7.70
CA ARG A 196 5.24 -14.81 8.58
C ARG A 196 5.47 -16.14 7.88
N ASP A 197 6.04 -17.10 8.57
CA ASP A 197 6.26 -18.47 8.09
C ASP A 197 5.32 -19.50 8.77
N ALA A 198 4.47 -19.03 9.67
CA ALA A 198 3.43 -19.79 10.36
C ALA A 198 2.07 -19.07 10.28
N ASP A 199 1.01 -19.77 10.66
CA ASP A 199 -0.33 -19.19 10.79
C ASP A 199 -0.45 -18.39 12.09
N VAL A 200 0.17 -17.21 12.09
CA VAL A 200 0.20 -16.28 13.21
C VAL A 200 -0.31 -14.93 12.75
N TRP A 201 -1.04 -14.26 13.64
CA TRP A 201 -1.57 -12.94 13.36
C TRP A 201 -0.43 -11.93 13.33
N GLN A 202 -0.33 -11.25 12.19
CA GLN A 202 0.47 -10.05 12.02
C GLN A 202 -0.44 -8.99 11.45
N SER A 203 -0.54 -7.88 12.16
CA SER A 203 -1.32 -6.72 11.74
C SER A 203 -0.81 -6.17 10.39
N ILE A 204 -1.62 -5.36 9.71
CA ILE A 204 -1.18 -4.66 8.50
C ILE A 204 0.02 -3.73 8.77
N PHE A 205 -0.04 -2.93 9.83
CA PHE A 205 1.03 -1.99 10.19
C PHE A 205 2.29 -2.69 10.71
N TYR A 206 2.16 -3.90 11.29
CA TYR A 206 3.31 -4.69 11.67
C TYR A 206 4.12 -5.08 10.44
N ARG A 207 3.47 -5.55 9.38
CA ARG A 207 4.12 -5.98 8.13
C ARG A 207 4.93 -4.84 7.51
N ILE A 208 4.32 -3.65 7.47
CA ILE A 208 4.94 -2.42 6.97
C ILE A 208 6.14 -2.02 7.86
N ALA A 209 5.94 -1.96 9.17
CA ALA A 209 6.98 -1.53 10.10
C ALA A 209 8.16 -2.51 10.14
N TRP A 210 7.88 -3.81 10.09
CA TRP A 210 8.92 -4.84 10.01
C TRP A 210 9.76 -4.69 8.74
N THR A 211 9.11 -4.49 7.59
CA THR A 211 9.80 -4.27 6.30
C THR A 211 10.64 -3.01 6.32
N GLY A 212 10.06 -1.92 6.82
CA GLY A 212 10.76 -0.64 6.95
C GLY A 212 11.96 -0.73 7.89
N ARG A 213 11.82 -1.45 9.00
CA ARG A 213 12.91 -1.66 9.97
C ARG A 213 14.03 -2.49 9.37
N TYR A 214 13.69 -3.59 8.70
CA TYR A 214 14.66 -4.45 8.03
C TYR A 214 15.54 -3.65 7.05
N LEU A 215 14.92 -2.83 6.19
CA LEU A 215 15.66 -1.99 5.23
C LEU A 215 16.41 -0.85 5.90
N ALA A 216 15.86 -0.27 6.98
CA ALA A 216 16.57 0.75 7.74
C ALA A 216 17.84 0.20 8.40
N GLU A 217 17.83 -1.03 8.91
CA GLU A 217 19.03 -1.69 9.44
C GLU A 217 20.10 -1.86 8.36
N GLN A 218 19.74 -2.34 7.17
CA GLN A 218 20.70 -2.45 6.06
C GLN A 218 21.26 -1.08 5.66
N PHE A 219 20.39 -0.07 5.58
CA PHE A 219 20.79 1.27 5.17
C PHE A 219 21.72 1.95 6.18
N LEU A 220 21.56 1.66 7.48
CA LEU A 220 22.45 2.17 8.52
C LEU A 220 23.87 1.61 8.35
N ASP A 221 24.01 0.34 7.98
CA ASP A 221 25.31 -0.27 7.67
C ASP A 221 25.92 0.38 6.41
N GLU A 222 25.13 0.59 5.36
CA GLU A 222 25.58 1.26 4.13
C GLU A 222 26.02 2.71 4.36
N LEU A 223 25.30 3.45 5.20
CA LEU A 223 25.68 4.81 5.61
C LEU A 223 27.02 4.81 6.34
N ALA A 224 27.23 3.87 7.26
CA ALA A 224 28.48 3.74 7.99
C ALA A 224 29.66 3.43 7.06
N ASP A 225 29.48 2.49 6.12
CA ASP A 225 30.49 2.13 5.12
C ASP A 225 30.82 3.30 4.17
N ALA A 226 29.81 4.09 3.82
CA ALA A 226 29.97 5.28 2.98
C ALA A 226 30.46 6.53 3.75
N GLY A 227 30.59 6.46 5.08
CA GLY A 227 31.07 7.57 5.92
C GLY A 227 30.06 8.69 6.14
N PHE A 228 28.75 8.40 6.00
CA PHE A 228 27.66 9.34 6.25
C PHE A 228 27.17 9.26 7.70
N GLN A 229 26.58 10.35 8.21
CA GLN A 229 25.97 10.36 9.54
C GLN A 229 24.62 9.65 9.54
N SER A 230 24.38 8.74 10.48
CA SER A 230 23.17 7.93 10.58
C SER A 230 22.04 8.55 11.41
N GLY A 231 22.27 9.67 12.10
CA GLY A 231 21.41 10.14 13.19
C GLY A 231 19.93 10.36 12.83
N ARG A 232 19.62 10.80 11.59
CA ARG A 232 18.22 10.93 11.13
C ARG A 232 17.55 9.59 10.85
N ILE A 233 18.29 8.60 10.35
CA ILE A 233 17.75 7.26 10.08
C ILE A 233 17.57 6.47 11.38
N GLU A 234 18.48 6.67 12.35
CA GLU A 234 18.41 6.03 13.67
C GLU A 234 17.11 6.35 14.44
N THR A 235 16.46 7.50 14.16
CA THR A 235 15.18 7.85 14.79
C THR A 235 14.02 6.97 14.32
N LEU A 236 14.10 6.37 13.13
CA LEU A 236 13.05 5.49 12.60
C LEU A 236 12.94 4.20 13.41
N MET A 237 14.06 3.70 13.93
CA MET A 237 14.17 2.41 14.60
C MET A 237 13.21 2.29 15.81
N PRO A 238 13.24 3.18 16.81
CA PRO A 238 12.29 3.11 17.93
C PRO A 238 10.83 3.35 17.52
N LEU A 239 10.57 4.11 16.45
CA LEU A 239 9.21 4.35 15.95
C LEU A 239 8.62 3.08 15.32
N LEU A 240 9.42 2.38 14.51
CA LEU A 240 9.05 1.12 13.89
C LEU A 240 8.89 0.00 14.94
N ASP A 241 9.78 -0.04 15.94
CA ASP A 241 9.65 -0.96 17.08
C ASP A 241 8.37 -0.72 17.86
N GLN A 242 7.99 0.55 18.07
CA GLN A 242 6.74 0.90 18.72
C GLN A 242 5.53 0.40 17.92
N VAL A 243 5.49 0.62 16.60
CA VAL A 243 4.41 0.10 15.72
C VAL A 243 4.31 -1.41 15.82
N MET A 244 5.44 -2.13 15.83
CA MET A 244 5.43 -3.59 15.98
C MET A 244 4.96 -4.03 17.37
N GLN A 245 5.22 -3.24 18.42
CA GLN A 245 4.88 -3.59 19.81
C GLN A 245 3.38 -3.41 20.14
N ILE A 246 2.76 -2.32 19.69
CA ILE A 246 1.41 -1.90 20.15
C ILE A 246 0.28 -2.42 19.26
N ASN A 247 0.58 -3.34 18.36
CA ASN A 247 -0.18 -3.46 17.14
C ASN A 247 -1.50 -4.20 17.28
N SER A 248 -2.61 -3.52 16.99
CA SER A 248 -3.92 -4.14 16.75
C SER A 248 -4.73 -3.49 15.62
N ASP A 249 -4.06 -2.86 14.65
CA ASP A 249 -4.67 -2.19 13.49
C ASP A 249 -5.75 -1.15 13.83
N SER A 250 -5.70 -0.55 15.04
CA SER A 250 -6.69 0.44 15.50
C SER A 250 -6.03 1.70 16.02
N ASP A 251 -6.71 2.84 15.85
CA ASP A 251 -6.24 4.13 16.36
C ASP A 251 -6.16 4.13 17.91
N GLU A 252 -7.07 3.44 18.59
CA GLU A 252 -7.08 3.33 20.06
C GLU A 252 -5.86 2.58 20.60
N SER A 253 -5.32 1.62 19.85
CA SER A 253 -4.09 0.92 20.21
C SER A 253 -2.83 1.75 19.95
N GLY A 254 -2.96 2.84 19.19
CA GLY A 254 -1.83 3.54 18.59
C GLY A 254 -1.14 2.75 17.48
N GLY A 255 -1.66 1.58 17.10
CA GLY A 255 -1.08 0.56 16.20
C GLY A 255 -0.68 1.01 14.81
N ARG A 256 -1.04 2.24 14.41
CA ARG A 256 -0.56 2.86 13.17
C ARG A 256 0.77 3.58 13.35
N GLY A 257 1.07 4.07 14.55
CA GLY A 257 2.29 4.81 14.93
C GLY A 257 2.74 5.80 13.85
N LEU A 258 3.90 5.52 13.25
CA LEU A 258 4.49 6.31 12.16
C LEU A 258 3.54 6.52 10.96
N MET A 259 2.67 5.55 10.69
CA MET A 259 1.70 5.53 9.59
C MET A 259 0.31 6.07 10.00
N SER A 260 0.23 6.80 11.12
CA SER A 260 -1.04 7.34 11.63
C SER A 260 -1.38 8.69 11.01
N GLY A 261 -2.56 8.82 10.40
CA GLY A 261 -3.10 10.10 9.93
C GLY A 261 -3.04 10.28 8.42
N GLU A 262 -3.32 11.49 7.98
CA GLU A 262 -3.45 11.92 6.59
C GLU A 262 -2.17 12.63 6.16
N GLY A 263 -1.68 12.32 4.96
CA GLY A 263 -0.35 12.70 4.54
C GLY A 263 0.75 11.82 5.13
N ALA A 264 1.97 12.05 4.66
CA ALA A 264 3.17 11.49 5.24
C ALA A 264 3.85 12.54 6.11
N ARG A 265 4.04 12.28 7.42
CA ARG A 265 4.92 13.13 8.24
C ARG A 265 6.37 12.93 7.85
N GLU A 266 7.26 13.79 8.34
CA GLU A 266 8.68 13.79 8.01
C GLU A 266 9.34 12.43 8.17
N GLU A 267 9.02 11.70 9.26
CA GLU A 267 9.60 10.39 9.53
C GLU A 267 9.07 9.32 8.57
N LEU A 268 7.79 9.38 8.19
CA LEU A 268 7.22 8.45 7.21
C LEU A 268 7.78 8.75 5.81
N ARG A 269 7.90 10.03 5.42
CA ARG A 269 8.60 10.43 4.21
C ARG A 269 10.03 9.88 4.20
N LEU A 270 10.78 10.05 5.29
CA LEU A 270 12.15 9.59 5.40
C LEU A 270 12.25 8.07 5.20
N LEU A 271 11.32 7.32 5.78
CA LEU A 271 11.23 5.87 5.58
C LEU A 271 10.93 5.51 4.12
N LEU A 272 9.97 6.18 3.47
CA LEU A 272 9.61 5.93 2.07
C LEU A 272 10.77 6.27 1.13
N ASP A 273 11.48 7.37 1.38
CA ASP A 273 12.66 7.78 0.60
C ASP A 273 13.83 6.81 0.76
N LEU A 274 14.01 6.22 1.95
CA LEU A 274 14.97 5.14 2.19
C LEU A 274 14.61 3.89 1.40
N GLN A 275 13.35 3.46 1.49
CA GLN A 275 12.88 2.26 0.77
C GLN A 275 12.99 2.42 -0.73
N ALA A 276 12.76 3.63 -1.27
CA ALA A 276 12.86 3.92 -2.69
C ALA A 276 14.24 3.65 -3.29
N GLN A 277 15.30 3.53 -2.48
CA GLN A 277 16.65 3.26 -2.99
C GLN A 277 16.87 1.78 -3.38
N TYR A 278 16.06 0.86 -2.84
CA TYR A 278 16.24 -0.59 -2.95
C TYR A 278 15.53 -1.18 -4.19
N GLU A 279 16.13 -1.01 -5.37
CA GLU A 279 15.59 -1.52 -6.64
C GLU A 279 15.79 -3.04 -6.83
N ASP A 280 16.68 -3.64 -6.03
CA ASP A 280 16.95 -5.08 -5.91
C ASP A 280 16.07 -5.79 -4.87
N VAL A 281 15.08 -5.07 -4.30
CA VAL A 281 14.10 -5.62 -3.35
C VAL A 281 12.68 -5.47 -3.89
N LEU A 282 11.94 -6.57 -3.96
CA LEU A 282 10.49 -6.55 -4.26
C LEU A 282 9.65 -6.92 -3.03
N TYR A 283 8.45 -6.34 -2.93
CA TYR A 283 7.45 -6.71 -1.93
C TYR A 283 6.19 -7.28 -2.59
N LEU A 284 5.87 -8.53 -2.27
CA LEU A 284 4.72 -9.25 -2.84
C LEU A 284 3.76 -9.66 -1.71
N SER A 285 2.60 -9.00 -1.63
CA SER A 285 1.54 -9.38 -0.70
C SER A 285 0.60 -10.38 -1.38
N ILE A 286 0.35 -11.54 -0.75
CA ILE A 286 -0.43 -12.64 -1.33
C ILE A 286 -1.73 -12.79 -0.56
N HIS A 287 -2.85 -12.69 -1.28
CA HIS A 287 -4.22 -12.66 -0.78
C HIS A 287 -5.17 -13.52 -1.61
N CYS A 288 -6.37 -13.75 -1.07
CA CYS A 288 -7.49 -14.31 -1.82
C CYS A 288 -8.76 -13.49 -1.58
N ASN A 289 -9.43 -13.10 -2.65
CA ASN A 289 -10.58 -12.23 -2.58
C ASN A 289 -11.83 -13.01 -2.14
N ALA A 290 -12.88 -12.31 -1.75
CA ALA A 290 -14.20 -12.88 -1.60
C ALA A 290 -15.27 -11.81 -1.85
N LEU A 291 -16.33 -12.23 -2.52
CA LEU A 291 -17.56 -11.45 -2.64
C LEU A 291 -18.73 -12.36 -2.30
N ASP A 292 -19.16 -12.31 -1.04
CA ASP A 292 -20.16 -13.23 -0.51
C ASP A 292 -21.55 -13.01 -1.10
N ASP A 293 -21.87 -11.75 -1.42
CA ASP A 293 -23.15 -11.37 -2.03
C ASP A 293 -23.22 -11.74 -3.53
N ASP A 294 -22.08 -12.02 -4.17
CA ASP A 294 -22.02 -12.46 -5.57
C ASP A 294 -20.88 -13.48 -5.78
N SER A 295 -21.19 -14.75 -5.51
CA SER A 295 -20.28 -15.88 -5.74
C SER A 295 -19.95 -16.16 -7.21
N THR A 296 -20.52 -15.41 -8.17
CA THR A 296 -20.18 -15.56 -9.60
C THR A 296 -18.88 -14.85 -9.96
N VAL A 297 -18.49 -13.82 -9.21
CA VAL A 297 -17.24 -13.09 -9.42
C VAL A 297 -16.04 -13.98 -9.14
N ARG A 298 -15.07 -13.97 -10.07
CA ARG A 298 -13.93 -14.88 -10.06
C ARG A 298 -12.74 -14.36 -10.87
N GLY A 299 -11.59 -14.94 -10.59
CA GLY A 299 -10.31 -14.76 -11.27
C GLY A 299 -9.31 -13.90 -10.50
N LEU A 300 -8.05 -13.97 -10.96
CA LEU A 300 -6.89 -13.27 -10.43
C LEU A 300 -7.03 -11.76 -10.60
N GLN A 301 -6.74 -11.01 -9.54
CA GLN A 301 -6.53 -9.56 -9.61
C GLN A 301 -5.18 -9.20 -8.99
N VAL A 302 -4.49 -8.22 -9.57
CA VAL A 302 -3.22 -7.71 -9.06
C VAL A 302 -3.35 -6.22 -8.87
N PHE A 303 -3.11 -5.78 -7.64
CA PHE A 303 -3.20 -4.41 -7.22
C PHE A 303 -1.80 -3.82 -7.08
N TYR A 304 -1.68 -2.55 -7.46
CA TYR A 304 -0.53 -1.71 -7.24
C TYR A 304 -1.00 -0.31 -6.85
N LEU A 305 -0.08 0.57 -6.45
CA LEU A 305 -0.40 1.96 -6.12
C LEU A 305 0.54 2.91 -6.83
N THR A 306 -0.02 3.96 -7.44
CA THR A 306 0.71 5.11 -7.97
C THR A 306 0.66 6.33 -7.06
N GLY A 307 1.60 7.27 -7.25
CA GLY A 307 1.55 8.57 -6.60
C GLY A 307 0.31 9.40 -6.94
N GLU A 308 -0.24 9.24 -8.15
CA GLU A 308 -1.50 9.87 -8.54
C GLU A 308 -2.68 9.35 -7.71
N THR A 309 -2.81 8.02 -7.58
CA THR A 309 -3.88 7.40 -6.81
C THR A 309 -3.74 7.67 -5.30
N ALA A 310 -2.51 7.65 -4.77
CA ALA A 310 -2.26 8.03 -3.38
C ALA A 310 -2.74 9.47 -3.11
N TYR A 311 -2.37 10.41 -3.97
CA TYR A 311 -2.79 11.81 -3.86
C TYR A 311 -4.29 12.00 -3.98
N ALA A 312 -4.94 11.36 -4.96
CA ALA A 312 -6.38 11.46 -5.13
C ALA A 312 -7.14 10.93 -3.89
N ARG A 313 -6.71 9.79 -3.36
CA ARG A 313 -7.38 9.15 -2.22
C ARG A 313 -7.14 9.86 -0.90
N GLU A 314 -5.94 10.36 -0.64
CA GLU A 314 -5.68 11.13 0.57
C GLU A 314 -6.45 12.45 0.58
N ASN A 315 -6.59 13.10 -0.57
CA ASN A 315 -7.44 14.28 -0.71
C ASN A 315 -8.92 13.99 -0.44
N GLU A 316 -9.46 12.90 -0.98
CA GLU A 316 -10.84 12.46 -0.71
C GLU A 316 -11.07 12.28 0.79
N LEU A 317 -10.16 11.59 1.48
CA LEU A 317 -10.27 11.33 2.92
C LEU A 317 -10.09 12.59 3.77
N ALA A 318 -9.21 13.49 3.38
CA ALA A 318 -8.92 14.68 4.15
C ALA A 318 -10.01 15.76 4.00
N VAL A 319 -10.72 15.80 2.86
CA VAL A 319 -11.96 16.59 2.71
C VAL A 319 -13.02 16.12 3.72
N ASP A 320 -13.20 14.81 3.89
CA ASP A 320 -14.18 14.24 4.81
C ASP A 320 -13.84 14.50 6.30
N ARG A 321 -12.55 14.61 6.63
CA ARG A 321 -12.06 14.72 8.03
C ARG A 321 -11.63 16.13 8.44
N GLY A 322 -11.48 17.05 7.48
CA GLY A 322 -11.02 18.42 7.68
C GLY A 322 -9.51 18.57 7.52
N LEU A 323 -9.10 19.42 6.57
CA LEU A 323 -7.71 19.58 6.11
C LEU A 323 -6.75 20.25 7.12
N ALA A 324 -7.26 20.87 8.18
CA ALA A 324 -6.52 21.86 8.98
C ALA A 324 -5.26 21.34 9.70
N ASN A 325 -5.04 20.01 9.76
CA ASN A 325 -3.88 19.39 10.43
C ASN A 325 -3.25 18.23 9.62
N ALA A 326 -3.57 18.09 8.34
CA ALA A 326 -3.04 17.01 7.53
C ALA A 326 -1.58 17.28 7.16
N ALA A 327 -0.75 16.23 7.13
CA ALA A 327 0.61 16.34 6.62
C ALA A 327 0.60 16.41 5.08
N PRO A 328 1.70 16.82 4.44
CA PRO A 328 1.79 16.76 2.98
C PRO A 328 1.74 15.31 2.47
N VAL A 329 1.12 15.11 1.31
CA VAL A 329 1.00 13.81 0.65
C VAL A 329 2.34 13.40 0.06
N TYR A 330 2.72 12.13 0.25
CA TYR A 330 3.85 11.53 -0.46
C TYR A 330 3.42 11.01 -1.84
N ARG A 331 4.16 11.37 -2.90
CA ARG A 331 3.81 11.02 -4.28
C ARG A 331 4.92 10.32 -5.07
N MET A 332 6.10 10.17 -4.48
CA MET A 332 7.28 9.65 -5.17
C MET A 332 7.33 8.12 -5.16
N TYR A 333 6.22 7.46 -5.49
CA TYR A 333 6.17 6.00 -5.54
C TYR A 333 6.87 5.44 -6.78
N GLN A 334 7.22 4.16 -6.73
CA GLN A 334 7.83 3.40 -7.82
C GLN A 334 6.82 3.04 -8.93
N ASP A 335 6.07 4.03 -9.46
CA ASP A 335 4.88 3.86 -10.30
C ASP A 335 5.07 2.90 -11.49
N GLU A 336 6.08 3.14 -12.32
CA GLU A 336 6.34 2.30 -13.50
C GLU A 336 6.80 0.89 -13.13
N SER A 337 7.65 0.78 -12.11
CA SER A 337 8.12 -0.50 -11.59
C SER A 337 6.98 -1.34 -11.03
N ARG A 338 6.08 -0.73 -10.26
CA ARG A 338 4.89 -1.35 -9.68
C ARG A 338 3.91 -1.81 -10.76
N ARG A 339 3.63 -0.95 -11.74
CA ARG A 339 2.77 -1.28 -12.89
C ARG A 339 3.34 -2.43 -13.71
N ARG A 340 4.63 -2.40 -14.02
CA ARG A 340 5.32 -3.46 -14.76
C ARG A 340 5.29 -4.78 -14.00
N LEU A 341 5.59 -4.76 -12.70
CA LEU A 341 5.55 -5.95 -11.85
C LEU A 341 4.14 -6.54 -11.79
N ALA A 342 3.10 -5.72 -11.63
CA ALA A 342 1.71 -6.17 -11.61
C ALA A 342 1.31 -6.88 -12.91
N GLY A 343 1.67 -6.29 -14.06
CA GLY A 343 1.45 -6.90 -15.37
C GLY A 343 2.15 -8.25 -15.51
N LEU A 344 3.43 -8.34 -15.14
CA LEU A 344 4.21 -9.58 -15.23
C LEU A 344 3.65 -10.68 -14.32
N VAL A 345 3.20 -10.34 -13.11
CA VAL A 345 2.54 -11.29 -12.20
C VAL A 345 1.28 -11.85 -12.83
N GLN A 346 0.42 -10.98 -13.35
CA GLN A 346 -0.81 -11.41 -14.02
C GLN A 346 -0.51 -12.32 -15.22
N GLU A 347 0.36 -11.88 -16.13
CA GLU A 347 0.70 -12.63 -17.34
C GLU A 347 1.30 -14.00 -17.01
N SER A 348 2.22 -14.06 -16.05
CA SER A 348 2.94 -15.28 -15.70
C SER A 348 2.07 -16.29 -14.95
N VAL A 349 1.17 -15.83 -14.06
CA VAL A 349 0.20 -16.69 -13.38
C VAL A 349 -0.85 -17.21 -14.36
N LEU A 350 -1.41 -16.34 -15.22
CA LEU A 350 -2.41 -16.75 -16.21
C LEU A 350 -1.84 -17.65 -17.31
N GLY A 351 -0.55 -17.52 -17.64
CA GLY A 351 0.14 -18.43 -18.56
C GLY A 351 0.17 -19.88 -18.06
N ARG A 352 0.11 -20.09 -16.74
CA ARG A 352 0.07 -21.41 -16.10
C ARG A 352 -1.35 -21.86 -15.74
N LEU A 353 -2.19 -20.93 -15.30
CA LEU A 353 -3.58 -21.17 -14.90
C LEU A 353 -4.54 -20.25 -15.66
N PRO A 354 -4.79 -20.49 -16.97
CA PRO A 354 -5.69 -19.65 -17.75
C PRO A 354 -7.13 -19.60 -17.21
N SER A 355 -7.52 -20.61 -16.43
CA SER A 355 -8.82 -20.66 -15.77
C SER A 355 -9.02 -19.54 -14.76
N LEU A 356 -7.96 -18.96 -14.19
CA LEU A 356 -8.03 -17.82 -13.27
C LEU A 356 -8.20 -16.47 -13.97
N LYS A 357 -8.42 -16.44 -15.29
CA LYS A 357 -8.68 -15.18 -15.97
C LYS A 357 -9.88 -14.47 -15.33
N TYR A 358 -9.68 -13.22 -14.90
CA TYR A 358 -10.73 -12.39 -14.34
C TYR A 358 -11.83 -12.13 -15.37
N GLU A 359 -13.08 -12.25 -14.92
CA GLU A 359 -14.26 -12.09 -15.79
C GLU A 359 -14.88 -10.68 -15.72
N GLY A 360 -14.36 -9.81 -14.84
CA GLY A 360 -14.80 -8.41 -14.73
C GLY A 360 -14.02 -7.42 -15.62
N GLN A 361 -14.15 -6.12 -15.32
CA GLN A 361 -13.65 -5.05 -16.18
C GLN A 361 -12.11 -4.92 -16.21
N LYS A 362 -11.45 -4.99 -15.05
CA LYS A 362 -9.99 -4.85 -14.91
C LYS A 362 -9.44 -5.79 -13.83
N SER A 363 -8.31 -6.40 -14.11
CA SER A 363 -7.56 -7.27 -13.21
C SER A 363 -6.16 -6.74 -12.86
N LEU A 364 -5.73 -5.64 -13.47
CA LEU A 364 -4.65 -4.78 -12.96
C LEU A 364 -5.31 -3.52 -12.42
N ILE A 365 -5.13 -3.25 -11.13
CA ILE A 365 -5.90 -2.23 -10.43
C ILE A 365 -4.95 -1.33 -9.65
N ASP A 366 -5.04 -0.02 -9.91
CA ASP A 366 -4.34 1.00 -9.15
C ASP A 366 -5.24 1.41 -7.97
N GLU A 367 -4.85 1.07 -6.74
CA GLU A 367 -5.69 1.30 -5.55
C GLU A 367 -4.88 1.47 -4.26
N ASN A 368 -5.46 2.20 -3.32
CA ASN A 368 -4.84 2.70 -2.09
C ASN A 368 -4.94 1.73 -0.89
N TYR A 369 -4.27 0.58 -1.00
CA TYR A 369 -4.07 -0.31 0.16
C TYR A 369 -2.93 0.18 1.05
N ALA A 370 -3.09 0.11 2.38
CA ALA A 370 -2.06 0.58 3.31
C ALA A 370 -0.70 -0.13 3.13
N VAL A 371 -0.68 -1.44 2.84
CA VAL A 371 0.56 -2.18 2.51
C VAL A 371 1.27 -1.71 1.25
N LEU A 372 0.58 -0.99 0.36
CA LEU A 372 1.15 -0.40 -0.84
C LEU A 372 1.47 1.10 -0.68
N ARG A 373 0.72 1.80 0.17
CA ARG A 373 0.87 3.23 0.48
C ARG A 373 1.99 3.50 1.49
N GLU A 374 2.03 2.76 2.59
CA GLU A 374 2.96 3.05 3.69
C GLU A 374 4.36 2.41 3.48
N LEU A 375 4.64 1.97 2.26
CA LEU A 375 5.89 1.35 1.82
C LEU A 375 6.21 1.80 0.38
N ASN A 376 7.48 2.07 0.07
CA ASN A 376 7.93 2.52 -1.26
C ASN A 376 8.96 1.61 -1.93
N LEU A 377 8.70 0.29 -1.91
CA LEU A 377 9.35 -0.67 -2.81
C LEU A 377 8.58 -0.80 -4.12
N ALA A 378 9.19 -1.44 -5.12
CA ALA A 378 8.43 -2.04 -6.22
C ALA A 378 7.57 -3.18 -5.64
N SER A 379 6.26 -2.93 -5.53
CA SER A 379 5.35 -3.74 -4.74
C SER A 379 4.01 -4.00 -5.43
N VAL A 380 3.42 -5.16 -5.12
CA VAL A 380 2.08 -5.55 -5.56
C VAL A 380 1.34 -6.32 -4.48
N LEU A 381 0.01 -6.24 -4.51
CA LEU A 381 -0.90 -7.12 -3.78
C LEU A 381 -1.59 -8.04 -4.77
N ILE A 382 -1.53 -9.34 -4.54
CA ILE A 382 -1.96 -10.39 -5.46
C ILE A 382 -3.17 -11.08 -4.87
N GLU A 383 -4.36 -10.82 -5.43
CA GLU A 383 -5.57 -11.56 -5.13
C GLU A 383 -5.67 -12.77 -6.06
N LEU A 384 -5.24 -13.95 -5.57
CA LEU A 384 -5.05 -15.17 -6.38
C LEU A 384 -6.34 -15.65 -7.09
N GLY A 385 -7.49 -15.32 -6.52
CA GLY A 385 -8.84 -15.68 -6.99
C GLY A 385 -9.87 -15.41 -5.88
N PHE A 386 -11.14 -15.74 -6.14
CA PHE A 386 -12.22 -15.49 -5.18
C PHE A 386 -12.60 -16.76 -4.41
N ILE A 387 -12.36 -16.80 -3.09
CA ILE A 387 -12.74 -17.93 -2.21
C ILE A 387 -14.25 -18.18 -2.22
N SER A 388 -15.07 -17.15 -2.40
CA SER A 388 -16.53 -17.28 -2.51
C SER A 388 -16.95 -18.06 -3.77
N ASN A 389 -16.17 -17.99 -4.85
CA ASN A 389 -16.44 -18.69 -6.11
C ASN A 389 -15.98 -20.15 -6.07
N ALA A 390 -16.86 -21.06 -6.51
CA ALA A 390 -16.59 -22.50 -6.42
C ALA A 390 -15.43 -22.99 -7.32
N GLN A 391 -15.26 -22.38 -8.50
CA GLN A 391 -14.19 -22.79 -9.42
C GLN A 391 -12.83 -22.32 -8.91
N ASP A 392 -12.74 -21.06 -8.51
CA ASP A 392 -11.52 -20.50 -7.93
C ASP A 392 -11.15 -21.21 -6.64
N ARG A 393 -12.10 -21.41 -5.71
CA ARG A 393 -11.86 -22.14 -4.47
C ARG A 393 -11.31 -23.55 -4.70
N THR A 394 -11.75 -24.24 -5.76
CA THR A 394 -11.20 -25.55 -6.13
C THR A 394 -9.71 -25.45 -6.48
N LEU A 395 -9.30 -24.39 -7.18
CA LEU A 395 -7.90 -24.14 -7.52
C LEU A 395 -7.09 -23.64 -6.31
N LEU A 396 -7.67 -22.75 -5.50
CA LEU A 396 -7.02 -22.16 -4.33
C LEU A 396 -6.74 -23.21 -3.24
N THR A 397 -7.54 -24.27 -3.16
CA THR A 397 -7.38 -25.35 -2.17
C THR A 397 -6.66 -26.59 -2.73
N ASP A 398 -6.38 -26.63 -4.04
CA ASP A 398 -5.61 -27.72 -4.65
C ASP A 398 -4.10 -27.46 -4.61
N ALA A 399 -3.34 -28.42 -4.08
CA ALA A 399 -1.91 -28.27 -3.88
C ALA A 399 -1.11 -28.13 -5.19
N ALA A 400 -1.59 -28.70 -6.30
CA ALA A 400 -0.92 -28.58 -7.60
C ALA A 400 -1.21 -27.21 -8.24
N SER A 401 -2.44 -26.72 -8.15
CA SER A 401 -2.81 -25.35 -8.55
C SER A 401 -2.04 -24.29 -7.75
N GLN A 402 -1.94 -24.44 -6.42
CA GLN A 402 -1.10 -23.57 -5.60
C GLN A 402 0.38 -23.57 -6.06
N GLN A 403 0.92 -24.72 -6.47
CA GLN A 403 2.28 -24.80 -7.03
C GLN A 403 2.38 -24.04 -8.36
N GLN A 404 1.37 -24.12 -9.22
CA GLN A 404 1.36 -23.37 -10.47
C GLN A 404 1.24 -21.85 -10.26
N MET A 405 0.46 -21.40 -9.26
CA MET A 405 0.41 -19.99 -8.86
C MET A 405 1.79 -19.51 -8.40
N ALA A 406 2.42 -20.25 -7.48
CA ALA A 406 3.75 -19.95 -6.97
C ALA A 406 4.82 -19.88 -8.07
N ALA A 407 4.85 -20.87 -8.95
CA ALA A 407 5.77 -20.88 -10.09
C ALA A 407 5.48 -19.74 -11.08
N GLY A 408 4.23 -19.28 -11.20
CA GLY A 408 3.86 -18.10 -11.99
C GLY A 408 4.40 -16.82 -11.37
N ILE A 409 4.27 -16.65 -10.06
CA ILE A 409 4.83 -15.49 -9.32
C ILE A 409 6.36 -15.48 -9.44
N ALA A 410 7.03 -16.63 -9.26
CA ALA A 410 8.49 -16.71 -9.43
C ALA A 410 8.94 -16.39 -10.87
N SER A 411 8.20 -16.87 -11.88
CA SER A 411 8.44 -16.50 -13.28
C SER A 411 8.28 -14.99 -13.51
N ALA A 412 7.31 -14.33 -12.86
CA ALA A 412 7.14 -12.88 -12.96
C ALA A 412 8.34 -12.11 -12.40
N VAL A 413 8.89 -12.53 -11.26
CA VAL A 413 10.11 -11.93 -10.68
C VAL A 413 11.32 -12.14 -11.60
N TYR A 414 11.48 -13.36 -12.13
CA TYR A 414 12.51 -13.63 -13.13
C TYR A 414 12.37 -12.73 -14.36
N HIS A 415 11.17 -12.58 -14.92
CA HIS A 415 10.92 -11.68 -16.04
C HIS A 415 11.16 -10.21 -15.65
N TYR A 416 10.87 -9.84 -14.40
CA TYR A 416 11.02 -8.48 -13.94
C TYR A 416 12.49 -8.05 -14.02
N TYR A 417 13.42 -8.88 -13.56
CA TYR A 417 14.85 -8.57 -13.54
C TYR A 417 15.62 -9.01 -14.79
N CYS A 418 15.28 -10.16 -15.37
CA CYS A 418 16.11 -10.82 -16.38
C CYS A 418 15.64 -10.58 -17.82
N LEU A 419 14.38 -10.23 -18.05
CA LEU A 419 13.85 -9.98 -19.39
C LEU A 419 13.61 -8.48 -19.63
N PRO A 420 13.57 -8.02 -20.91
CA PRO A 420 13.37 -6.61 -21.26
C PRO A 420 12.15 -5.95 -20.61
#